data_AF-A0A645J7H9-F1
#
_entry.id   AF-A0A645J7H9-F1
#
_cell.length_a   1.000
_cell.length_b   1.000
_cell.length_c   1.000
_cell.angle_alpha   90.00
_cell.angle_beta   90.00
_cell.angle_gamma   90.00
#
_symmetry.space_group_name_H-M   'P 1'
#
loop_
_entity.id
_entity.type
_entity.pdbx_description
1 polymer ?
#
loop_
_entity_poly.entity_id
_entity_poly.type
_entity_poly.pdbx_seq_one_letter_code
_entity_poly.pdbx_strand_id
1 'polypeptide(L)' 'MNKIGILTFHYSNNYGGTLQCMALHNTLVQMGFNVEIINYLPSSFNEAGITKNLGISKNIF' A
#
# COMPACT_ATOMS: atom_id res chain seq x y z
N MET A 1 18.03 -18.00 -4.24
CA MET A 1 17.46 -16.68 -4.61
C MET A 1 17.13 -15.93 -3.33
N ASN A 2 17.61 -14.70 -3.15
CA ASN A 2 17.26 -13.92 -1.96
C ASN A 2 15.82 -13.37 -2.10
N LYS A 3 15.03 -13.48 -1.02
CA LYS A 3 13.65 -12.97 -0.96
C LYS A 3 13.66 -11.55 -0.37
N ILE A 4 12.87 -10.65 -0.94
CA ILE A 4 12.74 -9.25 -0.49
C ILE A 4 11.27 -8.98 -0.15
N GLY A 5 11.00 -8.42 1.02
CA GLY A 5 9.67 -7.93 1.41
C GLY A 5 9.62 -6.40 1.40
N ILE A 6 8.67 -5.82 0.66
CA ILE A 6 8.40 -4.38 0.63
C ILE A 6 7.24 -4.09 1.59
N LEU A 7 7.55 -3.51 2.75
CA LEU A 7 6.54 -3.12 3.75
C LEU A 7 5.94 -1.76 3.38
N THR A 8 4.61 -1.67 3.31
CA THR A 8 3.90 -0.45 2.89
C THR A 8 2.50 -0.35 3.50
N PHE A 9 1.93 0.85 3.52
CA PHE A 9 0.57 1.12 3.97
C PHE A 9 -0.35 1.31 2.75
N HIS A 10 -0.91 0.22 2.22
CA HIS A 10 -1.77 0.26 1.02
C HIS A 10 -3.19 0.78 1.28
N TYR A 11 -3.55 1.04 2.52
CA TYR A 11 -4.89 1.52 2.92
C TYR A 11 -5.04 3.05 2.87
N SER A 12 -4.00 3.78 2.47
CA SER A 12 -4.02 5.25 2.35
C SER A 12 -4.33 5.70 0.93
N ASN A 13 -4.84 6.91 0.76
CA ASN A 13 -5.07 7.52 -0.56
C ASN A 13 -3.80 8.12 -1.19
N ASN A 14 -2.61 7.66 -0.80
CA ASN A 14 -1.36 8.16 -1.34
C ASN A 14 -1.00 7.41 -2.64
N TYR A 15 -1.62 7.81 -3.74
CA TYR A 15 -1.36 7.20 -5.06
C TYR A 15 0.11 7.31 -5.50
N GLY A 16 0.80 8.38 -5.11
CA GLY A 16 2.24 8.55 -5.39
C GLY A 16 3.08 7.46 -4.70
N GLY A 17 2.81 7.18 -3.43
CA GLY A 17 3.45 6.10 -2.68
C GLY A 17 3.15 4.73 -3.27
N THR A 18 1.92 4.47 -3.71
CA THR A 18 1.55 3.21 -4.38
C THR A 18 2.32 3.03 -5.70
N LEU A 19 2.42 4.06 -6.53
CA LEU A 19 3.16 3.99 -7.79
C LEU A 19 4.67 3.79 -7.55
N GLN A 20 5.25 4.46 -6.54
CA GLN A 20 6.64 4.26 -6.15
C GLN A 20 6.90 2.83 -5.67
N CYS A 21 6.00 2.26 -4.85
CA CYS A 21 6.08 0.87 -4.40
C CYS A 21 6.10 -0.11 -5.58
N MET A 22 5.20 0.09 -6.56
CA MET A 22 5.17 -0.75 -7.76
C MET A 22 6.41 -0.58 -8.65
N ALA A 23 6.93 0.64 -8.80
CA ALA A 23 8.16 0.87 -9.57
C ALA A 23 9.36 0.14 -8.94
N LEU A 24 9.48 0.19 -7.61
CA LEU A 24 10.51 -0.52 -6.86
C LEU A 24 10.37 -2.04 -6.99
N HIS A 25 9.14 -2.56 -6.81
CA HIS A 25 8.85 -3.98 -6.98
C HIS A 25 9.31 -4.48 -8.36
N ASN A 26 8.91 -3.79 -9.43
CA ASN A 26 9.25 -4.18 -10.79
C ASN A 26 10.76 -4.14 -11.05
N THR A 27 11.44 -3.13 -10.53
CA THR A 27 12.90 -3.01 -10.64
C THR A 27 13.60 -4.21 -9.99
N LEU A 28 13.19 -4.58 -8.77
CA LEU A 28 13.79 -5.70 -8.05
C LEU A 28 13.48 -7.06 -8.71
N VAL A 29 12.27 -7.23 -9.25
CA VAL A 29 11.92 -8.42 -10.05
C VAL A 29 12.78 -8.52 -11.30
N GLN A 30 13.00 -7.42 -12.03
CA GLN A 30 13.87 -7.38 -13.20
C GLN A 30 15.34 -7.68 -12.87
N MET A 31 15.78 -7.39 -11.64
CA MET A 31 17.10 -7.78 -11.13
C MET A 31 17.19 -9.26 -10.72
N GLY A 32 16.11 -10.04 -10.83
CA GLY A 32 16.09 -11.47 -10.54
C GLY A 32 15.77 -11.85 -9.08
N PHE A 33 15.26 -10.91 -8.27
CA PHE A 33 14.85 -11.20 -6.89
C PHE A 33 13.42 -11.75 -6.81
N ASN A 34 13.16 -12.54 -5.77
CA ASN A 34 11.80 -12.91 -5.39
C ASN A 34 11.25 -11.83 -4.44
N VAL A 35 10.27 -11.05 -4.89
CA VAL A 35 9.79 -9.86 -4.18
C VAL A 35 8.34 -10.04 -3.76
N GLU A 36 8.00 -9.68 -2.53
CA GLU A 36 6.62 -9.63 -2.03
C GLU A 36 6.29 -8.24 -1.48
N ILE A 37 5.06 -7.80 -1.68
CA ILE A 37 4.55 -6.57 -1.07
C ILE A 37 3.75 -6.95 0.18
N ILE A 38 4.13 -6.36 1.32
CA ILE A 38 3.51 -6.59 2.62
C ILE A 38 2.73 -5.34 2.99
N ASN A 39 1.40 -5.46 2.97
CA ASN A 39 0.52 -4.41 3.48
C ASN A 39 0.49 -4.45 5.00
N TYR A 40 1.10 -3.45 5.65
CA TYR A 40 1.00 -3.30 7.10
C TYR A 40 -0.39 -2.80 7.47
N LEU A 41 -1.06 -3.49 8.39
CA LEU A 41 -2.30 -3.06 9.01
C LEU A 41 -2.05 -2.89 10.51
N PRO A 42 -2.17 -1.67 11.07
CA PRO A 42 -2.06 -1.50 12.52
C PRO A 42 -3.19 -2.26 13.24
N SER A 43 -2.97 -2.67 14.48
CA SER A 43 -4.00 -3.36 15.28
C SER A 43 -5.27 -2.52 15.52
N SER A 44 -5.15 -1.19 15.41
CA SER A 44 -6.25 -0.23 15.45
C SER A 44 -6.95 -0.02 14.09
N PHE A 45 -6.53 -0.74 13.05
CA PHE A 45 -7.12 -0.59 11.72
C PHE A 45 -8.57 -1.08 11.73
N ASN A 46 -9.49 -0.18 11.42
CA ASN A 46 -10.91 -0.46 11.28
C ASN A 46 -11.32 -0.19 9.83
N GLU A 47 -11.80 -1.21 9.13
CA GLU A 47 -12.25 -1.10 7.73
C GLU A 47 -13.35 -0.04 7.53
N ALA A 48 -14.11 0.29 8.58
CA ALA A 48 -15.10 1.37 8.54
C ALA A 48 -14.51 2.74 8.17
N GLY A 49 -13.19 2.94 8.36
CA GLY A 49 -12.46 4.15 7.97
C GLY A 49 -12.27 4.33 6.45
N ILE A 50 -12.50 3.29 5.64
CA ILE A 50 -12.40 3.37 4.17
C ILE A 50 -13.37 4.42 3.63
N THR A 51 -14.59 4.52 4.17
CA THR A 51 -15.57 5.54 3.77
C THR A 51 -15.09 6.98 4.05
N LYS A 52 -14.32 7.16 5.12
CA LYS A 52 -13.68 8.44 5.48
C LYS A 52 -12.57 8.81 4.50
N ASN A 53 -11.77 7.84 4.09
CA ASN A 53 -10.68 8.03 3.14
C ASN A 53 -11.19 8.16 1.70
N LEU A 54 -12.29 7.53 1.31
CA LEU A 54 -12.92 7.70 -0.01
C LEU A 54 -13.47 9.11 -0.29
N GLY A 55 -13.35 10.06 0.65
CA GLY A 55 -13.85 11.43 0.48
C GLY A 55 -15.37 11.56 0.63
N ILE A 56 -16.07 10.50 1.02
CA ILE A 56 -17.54 10.46 1.15
C ILE A 56 -18.01 11.23 2.41
N SER A 57 -17.11 11.46 3.37
CA SER A 57 -17.40 12.05 4.69
C SER A 57 -17.66 13.57 4.70
N LYS A 58 -17.72 14.30 3.58
CA LYS A 58 -17.83 15.78 3.60
C LYS A 58 -19.12 16.40 3.03
N ASN A 59 -20.12 15.62 2.61
CA ASN A 59 -21.34 16.17 1.98
C ASN A 59 -22.66 15.64 2.58
N ILE A 60 -22.73 15.41 3.90
CA ILE A 60 -24.00 15.06 4.55
C ILE A 60 -24.20 16.01 5.74
N PHE A 61 -24.97 17.07 5.46
CA PHE A 61 -25.41 18.22 6.28
C PHE A 61 -24.42 19.36 6.51
#